data_AF-A0A139MHM4-F1
#
_entry.id   AF-A0A139MHM4-F1
#
_cell.length_a   1.000
_cell.length_b   1.000
_cell.length_c   1.000
_cell.angle_alpha   90.00
_cell.angle_beta   90.00
_cell.angle_gamma   90.00
#
_symmetry.space_group_name_H-M   'P 1'
#
loop_
_entity.id
_entity.type
_entity.pdbx_description
1 polymer ?
#
loop_
_entity_poly.entity_id
_entity_poly.type
_entity_poly.pdbx_seq_one_letter_code
_entity_poly.pdbx_strand_id
1 'polypeptide(L)'
;MMLHPQSIPLLIVCSTFNEPMVIPEAGYLYGQHFPNYSGKGKEAVQVIYNLNLASSRVINLYHEMKLKGKIGIILNLTLNLKVNVKAEKR
;
A
#
# COMPACT_ATOMS: atom_id res chain seq x y z
N MET A 1 23.03 -43.05 9.57
CA MET A 1 22.18 -42.34 8.60
C MET A 1 21.09 -41.62 9.38
N MET A 2 21.37 -40.40 9.87
CA MET A 2 20.38 -39.57 10.56
C MET A 2 19.88 -38.54 9.56
N LEU A 3 18.58 -38.57 9.24
CA LEU A 3 17.93 -37.56 8.40
C LEU A 3 17.75 -36.30 9.25
N HIS A 4 18.51 -35.25 8.93
CA HIS A 4 18.32 -33.93 9.49
C HIS A 4 16.98 -33.37 8.97
N PRO A 5 16.06 -32.87 9.83
CA PRO A 5 14.84 -32.25 9.34
C PRO A 5 15.24 -30.99 8.59
N GLN A 6 14.95 -30.92 7.29
CA GLN A 6 15.11 -29.71 6.51
C GLN A 6 14.13 -28.68 7.08
N SER A 7 14.63 -27.80 7.93
CA SER A 7 13.88 -26.66 8.47
C SER A 7 13.44 -25.80 7.28
N ILE A 8 12.14 -25.82 6.99
CA ILE A 8 11.51 -24.94 6.00
C ILE A 8 11.89 -23.50 6.37
N PRO A 9 12.57 -22.73 5.51
CA PRO A 9 12.92 -21.36 5.85
C PRO A 9 11.63 -20.56 6.03
N LEU A 10 11.37 -20.08 7.25
CA LEU A 10 10.30 -19.12 7.49
C LEU A 10 10.61 -17.88 6.65
N LEU A 11 9.83 -17.65 5.60
CA LEU A 11 9.94 -16.44 4.81
C LEU A 11 9.35 -15.29 5.65
N ILE A 12 10.22 -14.57 6.35
CA ILE A 12 9.82 -13.37 7.10
C ILE A 12 9.61 -12.25 6.08
N VAL A 13 8.34 -11.89 5.83
CA VAL A 13 7.95 -10.75 4.99
C VAL A 13 7.20 -9.74 5.84
N CYS A 14 7.71 -8.53 5.91
CA CYS A 14 7.07 -7.40 6.56
C CYS A 14 6.46 -6.46 5.51
N SER A 15 5.34 -5.83 5.85
CA SER A 15 4.78 -4.73 5.07
C SER A 15 4.71 -3.47 5.93
N THR A 16 4.87 -2.29 5.32
CA THR A 16 4.73 -1.00 6.00
C THR A 16 3.26 -0.65 6.20
N PHE A 17 2.52 -0.58 5.10
CA PHE A 17 1.09 -0.28 5.07
C PHE A 17 0.35 -1.23 4.13
N ASN A 18 -0.92 -1.48 4.46
CA ASN A 18 -1.88 -2.13 3.59
C ASN A 18 -2.76 -1.08 2.92
N GLU A 19 -2.74 -1.04 1.58
CA GLU A 19 -3.61 -0.20 0.75
C GLU A 19 -3.63 1.27 1.20
N PRO A 20 -2.48 1.96 1.21
CA PRO A 20 -2.38 3.31 1.75
C PRO A 20 -3.28 4.33 1.05
N MET A 21 -3.72 4.09 -0.20
CA MET A 21 -4.64 4.95 -0.93
C MET A 21 -6.06 4.95 -0.39
N VAL A 22 -6.49 3.90 0.31
CA VAL A 22 -7.82 3.82 0.91
C VAL A 22 -8.01 4.87 2.00
N ILE A 23 -6.95 5.21 2.75
CA ILE A 23 -7.00 6.17 3.85
C ILE A 23 -7.40 7.58 3.37
N PRO A 24 -6.69 8.23 2.42
CA PRO A 24 -7.09 9.54 1.91
C PRO A 24 -8.40 9.47 1.12
N GLU A 25 -8.62 8.42 0.33
CA GLU A 25 -9.80 8.29 -0.52
C GLU A 25 -11.09 8.12 0.30
N ALA A 26 -11.18 7.07 1.10
CA ALA A 26 -12.34 6.77 1.92
C ALA A 26 -12.42 7.68 3.17
N GLY A 27 -11.29 8.16 3.70
CA GLY A 27 -11.27 8.95 4.94
C GLY A 27 -11.45 10.46 4.75
N TYR A 28 -11.04 11.01 3.61
CA TYR A 28 -10.96 12.46 3.39
C TYR A 28 -11.69 12.95 2.12
N LEU A 29 -11.76 12.13 1.07
CA LEU A 29 -12.45 12.51 -0.16
C LEU A 29 -13.92 12.10 -0.15
N TYR A 30 -14.22 10.84 0.16
CA TYR A 30 -15.56 10.25 0.00
C TYR A 30 -16.32 9.98 1.30
N GLY A 31 -15.68 10.04 2.47
CA GLY A 31 -16.39 9.82 3.75
C GLY A 31 -17.00 8.42 3.87
N GLN A 32 -16.21 7.39 3.59
CA GLN A 32 -16.61 5.99 3.75
C GLN A 32 -15.90 5.33 4.95
N HIS A 33 -14.73 5.83 5.34
CA HIS A 33 -13.97 5.40 6.52
C HIS A 33 -13.72 6.58 7.45
N PHE A 34 -13.46 6.30 8.74
CA PHE A 34 -13.00 7.35 9.65
C PHE A 34 -11.71 8.02 9.13
N PRO A 35 -11.56 9.35 9.30
CA PRO A 35 -12.40 10.27 10.08
C PRO A 35 -13.73 10.70 9.43
N ASN A 36 -14.10 10.12 8.30
CA ASN A 36 -15.36 10.32 7.59
C ASN A 36 -15.54 11.77 7.09
N TYR A 37 -14.45 12.35 6.59
CA TYR A 37 -14.52 13.63 5.93
C TYR A 37 -14.79 13.45 4.42
N SER A 38 -15.44 14.45 3.84
CA SER A 38 -15.71 14.52 2.40
C SER A 38 -15.18 15.83 1.82
N GLY A 39 -14.63 15.77 0.61
CA GLY A 39 -14.11 16.95 -0.10
C GLY A 39 -12.86 17.59 0.52
N LYS A 40 -12.14 16.91 1.43
CA LYS A 40 -10.92 17.40 2.08
C LYS A 40 -9.66 17.08 1.26
N GLY A 41 -9.62 17.63 0.04
CA GLY A 41 -8.57 17.32 -0.94
C GLY A 41 -7.15 17.70 -0.50
N LYS A 42 -6.97 18.83 0.19
CA LYS A 42 -5.64 19.27 0.68
C LYS A 42 -5.12 18.32 1.75
N GLU A 43 -5.99 17.95 2.68
CA GLU A 43 -5.69 17.02 3.76
C GLU A 43 -5.42 15.62 3.22
N ALA A 44 -6.21 15.16 2.23
CA ALA A 44 -5.98 13.89 1.55
C ALA A 44 -4.57 13.80 0.93
N VAL A 45 -4.13 14.86 0.22
CA VAL A 45 -2.77 14.94 -0.35
C VAL A 45 -1.70 14.93 0.75
N GLN A 46 -1.91 15.66 1.85
CA GLN A 46 -0.96 15.68 2.95
C GLN A 46 -0.85 14.31 3.64
N VAL A 47 -1.97 13.61 3.81
CA VAL A 47 -2.03 12.27 4.41
C VAL A 47 -1.26 11.28 3.54
N ILE A 48 -1.51 11.24 2.22
CA ILE A 48 -0.81 10.29 1.35
C ILE A 48 0.70 10.59 1.24
N TYR A 49 1.09 11.86 1.28
CA TYR A 49 2.51 12.24 1.37
C TYR A 49 3.15 11.68 2.65
N ASN A 50 2.49 11.88 3.80
CA ASN A 50 2.99 11.40 5.10
C ASN A 50 3.08 9.87 5.15
N LEU A 51 2.11 9.14 4.58
CA LEU A 51 2.15 7.68 4.48
C LEU A 51 3.35 7.19 3.68
N ASN A 52 3.64 7.82 2.54
CA ASN A 52 4.81 7.49 1.71
C ASN A 52 6.12 7.80 2.44
N LEU A 53 6.22 8.95 3.12
CA LEU A 53 7.39 9.33 3.90
C LEU A 53 7.62 8.39 5.10
N ALA A 54 6.55 7.99 5.79
CA ALA A 54 6.65 7.02 6.88
C ALA A 54 7.11 5.65 6.36
N SER A 55 6.56 5.20 5.22
CA SER A 55 6.95 3.95 4.57
C SER A 55 8.44 3.93 4.22
N SER A 56 8.95 5.00 3.59
CA SER A 56 10.37 5.08 3.21
C SER A 56 11.30 5.09 4.42
N ARG A 57 10.92 5.78 5.51
CA ARG A 57 11.68 5.77 6.77
C ARG A 57 11.75 4.40 7.40
N VAL A 58 10.63 3.66 7.45
CA VAL A 58 10.59 2.30 8.00
C VAL A 58 11.42 1.33 7.15
N ILE A 59 11.35 1.44 5.82
CA ILE A 59 12.18 0.63 4.91
C ILE A 59 13.67 0.92 5.13
N ASN A 60 14.05 2.19 5.26
CA ASN A 60 15.43 2.57 5.53
C ASN A 60 15.92 1.96 6.86
N LEU A 61 15.14 2.12 7.93
CA LEU A 61 15.46 1.54 9.24
C LEU A 61 15.57 0.01 9.19
N TYR A 62 14.66 -0.66 8.47
CA TYR A 62 14.69 -2.11 8.31
C TYR A 62 16.00 -2.60 7.65
N HIS A 63 16.48 -1.88 6.64
CA HIS A 63 17.76 -2.18 6.00
C HIS A 63 18.96 -1.91 6.93
N GLU A 64 18.93 -0.85 7.73
CA GLU A 64 19.97 -0.56 8.74
C GLU A 64 20.07 -1.66 9.80
N MET A 65 18.95 -2.31 10.15
CA MET A 65 18.90 -3.42 11.10
C MET A 65 19.48 -4.74 10.56
N LYS A 66 19.79 -4.82 9.25
CA LYS A 66 20.38 -6.02 8.60
C LYS A 66 19.59 -7.31 8.86
N LEU A 67 18.27 -7.22 8.91
CA LEU A 67 17.38 -8.36 9.11
C LEU A 67 17.38 -9.28 7.88
N LYS A 68 17.17 -10.58 8.09
CA LYS A 68 17.20 -11.60 7.02
C LYS A 68 15.92 -11.68 6.18
N GLY A 69 14.84 -10.99 6.58
CA GLY A 69 13.55 -11.00 5.89
C GLY A 69 13.45 -9.96 4.78
N LYS A 70 12.30 -9.89 4.11
CA LYS A 70 11.96 -8.85 3.12
C LYS A 70 11.01 -7.82 3.70
N ILE A 71 11.09 -6.58 3.22
CA ILE A 71 10.13 -5.52 3.55
C ILE A 71 9.53 -4.92 2.27
N GLY A 72 8.26 -4.52 2.32
CA GLY A 72 7.59 -3.87 1.20
C GLY A 72 6.32 -3.12 1.62
N ILE A 73 5.49 -2.78 0.63
CA ILE A 73 4.18 -2.15 0.83
C ILE A 73 3.13 -2.91 0.01
N ILE A 74 1.91 -3.02 0.53
CA ILE A 74 0.80 -3.68 -0.15
C ILE A 74 -0.08 -2.60 -0.79
N LEU A 75 -0.30 -2.69 -2.10
CA LEU A 75 -1.06 -1.70 -2.87
C LEU A 75 -2.29 -2.35 -3.52
N ASN A 76 -3.42 -1.65 -3.45
CA ASN A 76 -4.56 -1.92 -4.31
C ASN A 76 -4.30 -1.26 -5.67
N LEU A 77 -4.41 -2.02 -6.75
CA LEU A 77 -4.22 -1.53 -8.12
C LEU A 77 -5.53 -1.69 -8.89
N THR A 78 -6.08 -0.56 -9.37
CA THR A 78 -7.23 -0.55 -10.26
C THR A 78 -6.76 -0.17 -11.66
N LEU A 79 -6.94 -1.09 -12.61
CA LEU A 79 -6.62 -0.83 -14.01
C LEU A 79 -7.67 0.06 -14.65
N ASN A 80 -7.27 1.19 -15.22
CA ASN A 80 -8.15 2.04 -16.00
C ASN A 80 -7.99 1.75 -17.50
N LEU A 81 -9.01 1.15 -18.11
CA LEU A 81 -9.06 0.89 -19.54
C LEU A 81 -9.77 2.05 -20.26
N LYS A 82 -9.17 2.57 -21.32
CA LYS A 82 -9.83 3.57 -22.18
C LYS A 82 -10.90 2.86 -23.03
N VAL A 83 -12.16 3.18 -22.79
CA VAL A 83 -13.23 2.78 -23.72
C VAL A 83 -13.14 3.68 -24.95
N ASN A 84 -12.87 3.09 -26.11
CA ASN A 84 -12.92 3.81 -27.39
C ASN A 84 -14.38 3.83 -27.87
N VAL A 85 -15.09 4.92 -27.60
CA VAL A 85 -16.46 5.11 -28.09
C VAL A 85 -16.39 5.55 -29.56
N LYS A 86 -16.11 4.59 -30.46
CA LYS A 86 -16.34 4.71 -31.90
C LYS A 86 -17.33 3.63 -32.37
N ALA A 87 -18.59 3.82 -32.01
CA ALA A 87 -19.80 3.24 -32.60
C ALA A 87 -20.94 3.81 -31.73
N GLU A 88 -21.97 4.48 -32.21
CA GLU A 88 -22.77 4.24 -33.40
C GLU A 88 -23.57 5.54 -33.64
N LYS A 89 -23.30 6.27 -34.73
CA LYS A 89 -24.29 7.22 -35.26
C LYS A 89 -25.29 6.38 -36.06
N ARG A 90 -26.40 6.00 -35.43
CA ARG A 90 -27.64 5.64 -36.12
C ARG A 90 -28.64 6.76 -35.93
#